data_AF-A0A1L3LYH7-F1
#
_entry.id   AF-A0A1L3LYH7-F1
#
_cell.length_a   1.000
_cell.length_b   1.000
_cell.length_c   1.000
_cell.angle_alpha   90.00
_cell.angle_beta   90.00
_cell.angle_gamma   90.00
#
_symmetry.space_group_name_H-M   'P 1'
#
loop_
_entity.id
_entity.type
_entity.pdbx_description
1 polymer ?
#
loop_
_entity_poly.entity_id
_entity_poly.type
_entity_poly.pdbx_seq_one_letter_code
_entity_poly.pdbx_strand_id
1 'polypeptide(L)'
;MNDDRSAFRHGTAGRYVLVLLFTAVSAAGPFLIGDQAGLIAMKTASVPLLFLASRGLDAIFTTDAYRKPWSAAFFERHFLDSVAFACWLTVVTWSPSLSATGQIRSFLLTVTIMTAIKALLSGFTSESDDRHG
;
A
#
# COMPACT_ATOMS: atom_id res chain seq x y z
N MET A 1 36.21 18.52 -2.83
CA MET A 1 35.90 17.08 -2.74
C MET A 1 34.60 17.00 -1.96
N ASN A 2 33.47 17.07 -2.68
CA ASN A 2 32.15 17.37 -2.09
C ASN A 2 31.42 16.11 -1.64
N ASP A 3 30.87 16.18 -0.43
CA ASP A 3 30.09 15.17 0.27
C ASP A 3 28.65 15.04 -0.28
N ASP A 4 28.48 14.55 -1.50
CA ASP A 4 27.15 14.28 -2.09
C ASP A 4 26.59 12.87 -1.74
N ARG A 5 27.27 12.11 -0.87
CA ARG A 5 26.85 10.75 -0.48
C ARG A 5 25.77 10.70 0.61
N SER A 6 25.46 11.82 1.27
CA SER A 6 24.50 11.88 2.38
C SER A 6 23.04 11.94 1.91
N ALA A 7 22.76 12.58 0.78
CA ALA A 7 21.40 12.76 0.25
C ALA A 7 20.77 11.46 -0.27
N PHE A 8 21.57 10.57 -0.88
CA PHE A 8 21.07 9.30 -1.44
C PHE A 8 20.68 8.25 -0.37
N ARG A 9 21.23 8.37 0.85
CA ARG A 9 20.97 7.43 1.96
C ARG A 9 19.63 7.67 2.64
N HIS A 10 19.11 8.89 2.65
CA HIS A 10 17.88 9.21 3.40
C HIS A 10 16.63 8.62 2.73
N GLY A 11 16.58 8.58 1.40
CA GLY A 11 15.43 8.04 0.65
C GLY A 11 15.28 6.52 0.72
N THR A 12 16.40 5.78 0.81
CA THR A 12 16.37 4.32 0.95
C THR A 12 16.23 3.89 2.40
N ALA A 13 17.01 4.47 3.33
CA ALA A 13 16.93 4.15 4.74
C ALA A 13 15.54 4.42 5.32
N GLY A 14 14.92 5.55 4.99
CA GLY A 14 13.56 5.87 5.45
C GLY A 14 12.52 4.85 5.00
N ARG A 15 12.65 4.30 3.78
CA ARG A 15 11.75 3.26 3.26
C ARG A 15 11.96 1.93 3.98
N TYR A 16 13.20 1.53 4.27
CA TYR A 16 13.48 0.33 5.07
C TYR A 16 12.95 0.47 6.50
N VAL A 17 13.14 1.62 7.14
CA VAL A 17 12.61 1.89 8.48
C VAL A 17 11.09 1.79 8.49
N LEU A 18 10.41 2.31 7.47
CA LEU A 18 8.95 2.23 7.37
C LEU A 18 8.48 0.77 7.26
N VAL A 19 9.13 -0.05 6.42
CA VAL A 19 8.84 -1.49 6.32
C VAL A 19 9.05 -2.17 7.67
N LEU A 20 10.20 -1.96 8.30
CA LEU A 20 10.52 -2.57 9.60
C LEU A 20 9.53 -2.16 10.69
N LEU A 21 9.10 -0.90 10.71
CA LEU A 21 8.13 -0.39 11.67
C LEU A 21 6.75 -1.03 11.43
N PHE A 22 6.31 -1.14 10.18
CA PHE A 22 5.08 -1.85 9.83
C PHE A 22 5.16 -3.33 10.22
N THR A 23 6.27 -4.00 9.96
CA THR A 23 6.50 -5.39 10.37
C THR A 23 6.41 -5.53 11.89
N ALA A 24 7.04 -4.62 12.64
CA ALA A 24 7.00 -4.62 14.09
C ALA A 24 5.58 -4.41 14.63
N VAL A 25 4.82 -3.48 14.07
CA VAL A 25 3.42 -3.22 14.45
C VAL A 25 2.53 -4.42 14.12
N SER A 26 2.71 -5.03 12.93
CA SER A 26 1.96 -6.22 12.50
C SER A 26 2.31 -7.48 13.29
N ALA A 27 3.46 -7.53 13.98
CA ALA A 27 3.79 -8.58 14.93
C ALA A 27 3.24 -8.27 16.33
N ALA A 28 3.44 -7.04 16.81
CA ALA A 28 3.07 -6.63 18.17
C ALA A 28 1.55 -6.57 18.38
N GLY A 29 0.78 -6.05 17.42
CA GLY A 29 -0.68 -5.93 17.54
C GLY A 29 -1.36 -7.28 17.77
N PRO A 30 -1.20 -8.26 16.85
CA PRO A 30 -1.72 -9.62 17.02
C PRO A 30 -1.23 -10.33 18.28
N PHE A 31 0.03 -10.11 18.68
CA PHE A 31 0.58 -10.66 19.92
C PHE A 31 -0.17 -10.15 21.16
N LEU A 32 -0.49 -8.85 21.21
CA LEU A 32 -1.24 -8.25 22.33
C LEU A 32 -2.71 -8.71 22.37
N ILE A 33 -3.28 -9.13 21.24
CA ILE A 33 -4.65 -9.65 21.14
C ILE A 33 -4.72 -11.16 21.46
N GLY A 34 -3.56 -11.82 21.58
CA GLY A 34 -3.47 -13.26 21.88
C GLY A 34 -3.65 -14.16 20.65
N ASP A 35 -3.32 -13.68 19.45
CA ASP A 35 -3.34 -14.50 18.24
C ASP A 35 -2.33 -15.66 18.34
N GLN A 36 -2.66 -16.77 17.67
CA GLN A 36 -1.74 -17.91 17.57
C GLN A 36 -0.48 -17.53 16.80
N ALA A 37 0.68 -18.07 17.19
CA ALA A 37 1.98 -17.75 16.58
C ALA A 37 2.00 -17.91 15.04
N GLY A 38 1.30 -18.92 14.50
CA GLY A 38 1.16 -19.11 13.05
C GLY A 38 0.42 -17.96 12.36
N LEU A 39 -0.59 -17.38 13.01
CA LEU A 39 -1.32 -16.22 12.49
C LEU A 39 -0.48 -14.96 12.54
N ILE A 40 0.24 -14.75 13.64
CA ILE A 40 1.17 -13.63 13.77
C ILE A 40 2.22 -13.70 12.66
N ALA A 41 2.82 -14.87 12.42
CA ALA A 41 3.80 -15.07 11.37
C ALA A 41 3.22 -14.76 9.98
N MET A 42 2.01 -15.25 9.67
CA MET A 42 1.32 -14.96 8.40
C MET A 42 1.06 -13.45 8.21
N LYS A 43 0.52 -12.78 9.23
CA LYS A 43 0.22 -11.33 9.21
C LYS A 43 1.48 -10.48 9.11
N THR A 44 2.57 -10.93 9.72
CA THR A 44 3.86 -10.23 9.68
C THR A 44 4.55 -10.43 8.33
N ALA A 45 4.50 -11.64 7.76
CA ALA A 45 5.09 -11.96 6.47
C ALA A 45 4.37 -11.28 5.29
N SER A 46 3.10 -10.91 5.43
CA SER A 46 2.37 -10.19 4.39
C SER A 46 2.83 -8.74 4.21
N VAL A 47 3.44 -8.13 5.23
CA VAL A 47 3.95 -6.75 5.18
C VAL A 47 5.00 -6.58 4.07
N PRO A 48 6.13 -7.31 4.03
CA PRO A 48 7.12 -7.15 2.97
C PRO A 48 6.54 -7.48 1.58
N LEU A 49 5.55 -8.38 1.51
CA LEU A 49 4.85 -8.70 0.25
C LEU A 49 4.03 -7.52 -0.26
N LEU A 50 3.34 -6.77 0.62
CA LEU A 50 2.64 -5.54 0.25
C LEU A 50 3.62 -4.53 -0.35
N PHE A 51 4.74 -4.28 0.32
CA PHE A 51 5.74 -3.33 -0.18
C PHE A 51 6.35 -3.80 -1.50
N LEU A 52 6.61 -5.09 -1.66
CA LEU A 52 7.10 -5.66 -2.92
C LEU A 52 6.07 -5.48 -4.03
N ALA A 53 4.78 -5.71 -3.76
CA ALA A 53 3.71 -5.51 -4.73
C ALA A 53 3.59 -4.05 -5.17
N SER A 54 3.60 -3.10 -4.23
CA SER A 54 3.57 -1.66 -4.55
C SER A 54 4.79 -1.24 -5.39
N ARG A 55 5.98 -1.76 -5.08
CA ARG A 55 7.17 -1.50 -5.91
C ARG A 55 7.11 -2.15 -7.29
N GLY A 56 6.51 -3.33 -7.39
CA GLY A 56 6.25 -3.99 -8.66
C GLY A 56 5.32 -3.14 -9.53
N LEU A 57 4.25 -2.58 -8.94
CA LEU A 57 3.35 -1.66 -9.64
C LEU A 57 4.07 -0.39 -10.10
N ASP A 58 4.90 0.21 -9.25
CA ASP A 58 5.72 1.36 -9.64
C ASP A 58 6.66 1.04 -10.82
N ALA A 59 7.17 -0.20 -10.90
CA ALA A 59 8.05 -0.65 -11.98
C ALA A 59 7.29 -0.99 -13.28
N ILE A 60 6.03 -1.42 -13.20
CA ILE A 60 5.17 -1.69 -14.37
C ILE A 60 4.69 -0.37 -14.97
N PHE A 61 4.27 0.57 -14.13
CA PHE A 61 3.78 1.88 -14.53
C PHE A 61 4.91 2.91 -14.48
N THR A 62 6.00 2.70 -15.24
CA THR A 62 7.13 3.64 -15.36
C THR A 62 6.97 4.69 -16.46
N THR A 63 6.05 4.48 -17.41
CA THR A 63 5.84 5.35 -18.58
C THR A 63 4.96 6.55 -18.28
N ASP A 64 5.26 7.74 -18.82
CA ASP A 64 4.52 8.99 -18.56
C ASP A 64 3.00 8.94 -18.84
N ALA A 65 2.50 7.88 -19.49
CA ALA A 65 1.07 7.64 -19.72
C ALA A 65 0.23 7.58 -18.42
N TYR A 66 0.76 7.08 -17.30
CA TYR A 66 0.01 7.06 -16.04
C TYR A 66 -0.04 8.43 -15.34
N ARG A 67 0.82 9.38 -15.74
CA ARG A 67 0.87 10.73 -15.15
C ARG A 67 -0.25 11.62 -15.66
N LYS A 68 -0.88 11.27 -16.79
CA LYS A 68 -2.06 11.99 -17.27
C LYS A 68 -3.23 11.70 -16.34
N PRO A 69 -3.75 12.73 -15.63
CA PRO A 69 -4.89 12.55 -14.75
C PRO A 69 -6.09 12.06 -15.57
N TRP A 70 -6.91 11.21 -14.95
CA TRP A 70 -8.14 10.64 -15.54
C TRP A 70 -7.96 9.72 -16.76
N SER A 71 -6.74 9.25 -17.03
CA SER A 71 -6.50 8.22 -18.06
C SER A 71 -6.88 6.81 -17.59
N ALA A 72 -7.11 5.88 -18.53
CA ALA A 72 -7.35 4.48 -18.18
C ALA A 72 -6.19 3.87 -17.38
N ALA A 73 -4.94 4.16 -17.77
CA ALA A 73 -3.73 3.71 -17.08
C ALA A 73 -3.59 4.30 -15.67
N PHE A 74 -4.07 5.54 -15.45
CA PHE A 74 -4.13 6.16 -14.13
C PHE A 74 -5.09 5.40 -13.20
N PHE A 75 -6.30 5.11 -13.68
CA PHE A 75 -7.27 4.33 -12.89
C PHE A 75 -6.79 2.90 -12.65
N GLU A 76 -6.19 2.26 -13.65
CA GLU A 76 -5.65 0.91 -13.54
C GLU A 76 -4.58 0.80 -12.45
N ARG A 77 -3.64 1.76 -12.40
CA ARG A 77 -2.62 1.81 -11.34
C ARG A 77 -3.25 1.96 -9.96
N HIS A 78 -4.17 2.91 -9.78
CA HIS A 78 -4.81 3.15 -8.49
C HIS A 78 -5.69 1.98 -8.04
N PHE A 79 -6.36 1.32 -8.98
CA PHE A 79 -7.13 0.11 -8.72
C PHE A 79 -6.22 -1.03 -8.27
N LEU A 80 -5.15 -1.34 -9.00
CA LEU A 80 -4.22 -2.41 -8.66
C LEU A 80 -3.53 -2.19 -7.32
N ASP A 81 -3.14 -0.96 -7.02
CA ASP A 81 -2.54 -0.61 -5.72
C ASP A 81 -3.57 -0.72 -4.58
N SER A 82 -4.84 -0.42 -4.85
CA SER A 82 -5.94 -0.63 -3.88
C SER A 82 -6.26 -2.10 -3.68
N VAL A 83 -6.16 -2.93 -4.73
CA VAL A 83 -6.29 -4.39 -4.65
C VAL A 83 -5.16 -4.98 -3.82
N ALA A 84 -3.91 -4.59 -4.07
CA ALA A 84 -2.76 -5.04 -3.28
C ALA A 84 -2.93 -4.70 -1.78
N PHE A 85 -3.35 -3.47 -1.50
CA PHE A 85 -3.65 -3.04 -0.14
C PHE A 85 -4.81 -3.83 0.49
N ALA A 86 -5.91 -4.04 -0.24
CA ALA A 86 -7.04 -4.81 0.25
C ALA A 86 -6.67 -6.27 0.54
N CYS A 87 -5.85 -6.90 -0.31
CA CYS A 87 -5.32 -8.24 -0.09
C CYS A 87 -4.53 -8.31 1.22
N TRP A 88 -3.61 -7.36 1.44
CA TRP A 88 -2.86 -7.28 2.69
C TRP A 88 -3.78 -7.08 3.90
N LEU A 89 -4.75 -6.16 3.80
CA LEU A 89 -5.70 -5.88 4.87
C LEU A 89 -6.54 -7.12 5.20
N THR A 90 -6.98 -7.88 4.19
CA THR A 90 -7.68 -9.15 4.38
C THR A 90 -6.82 -10.13 5.16
N VAL A 91 -5.52 -10.27 4.87
CA VAL A 91 -4.62 -11.14 5.63
C VAL A 91 -4.48 -10.67 7.08
N VAL A 92 -4.31 -9.36 7.31
CA VAL A 92 -4.15 -8.77 8.65
C VAL A 92 -5.40 -8.92 9.50
N THR A 93 -6.58 -8.72 8.89
CA THR A 93 -7.88 -8.83 9.55
C THR A 93 -8.40 -10.27 9.61
N TRP A 94 -7.74 -11.20 8.93
CA TRP A 94 -8.17 -12.59 8.90
C TRP A 94 -8.19 -13.19 10.31
N SER A 95 -9.27 -13.92 10.57
CA SER A 95 -9.50 -14.70 11.77
C SER A 95 -10.34 -15.92 11.36
N PRO A 96 -10.11 -17.10 11.96
CA PRO A 96 -10.88 -18.32 11.65
C PRO A 96 -12.37 -18.19 11.97
N SER A 97 -12.77 -17.22 12.80
CA SER A 97 -14.18 -16.97 13.15
C SER A 97 -14.95 -16.13 12.12
N LEU A 98 -14.28 -15.60 11.10
CA LEU A 98 -14.92 -14.73 10.10
C LEU A 98 -15.59 -15.55 9.00
N SER A 99 -16.78 -15.10 8.59
CA SER A 99 -17.46 -15.68 7.44
C SER A 99 -16.79 -15.25 6.13
N ALA A 100 -16.67 -16.18 5.19
CA ALA A 100 -16.09 -15.91 3.87
C ALA A 100 -16.85 -14.78 3.14
N THR A 101 -18.18 -14.77 3.21
CA THR A 101 -19.01 -13.73 2.60
C THR A 101 -18.74 -12.35 3.20
N GLY A 102 -18.55 -12.26 4.52
CA GLY A 102 -18.19 -11.02 5.20
C GLY A 102 -16.83 -10.49 4.75
N GLN A 103 -15.84 -11.39 4.61
CA GLN A 103 -14.52 -11.03 4.12
C GLN A 103 -14.55 -10.54 2.66
N ILE A 104 -15.26 -11.22 1.77
CA ILE A 104 -15.40 -10.81 0.36
C ILE A 104 -16.05 -9.43 0.27
N ARG A 105 -17.12 -9.19 1.03
CA ARG A 105 -17.78 -7.87 1.05
C ARG A 105 -16.84 -6.78 1.57
N SER A 106 -16.13 -7.04 2.65
CA SER A 106 -15.15 -6.10 3.22
C SER A 106 -14.02 -5.81 2.24
N PHE A 107 -13.54 -6.82 1.52
CA PHE A 107 -12.53 -6.69 0.49
C PHE A 107 -13.00 -5.77 -0.65
N LEU A 108 -14.16 -6.05 -1.24
CA LEU A 108 -14.71 -5.25 -2.34
C LEU A 108 -14.98 -3.80 -1.92
N LEU A 109 -15.50 -3.58 -0.72
CA LEU A 109 -15.68 -2.24 -0.15
C LEU A 109 -14.35 -1.51 0.00
N THR A 110 -13.33 -2.18 0.56
CA THR A 110 -12.00 -1.59 0.75
C THR A 110 -11.39 -1.19 -0.59
N VAL A 111 -11.43 -2.07 -1.59
CA VAL A 111 -10.91 -1.76 -2.93
C VAL A 111 -11.63 -0.54 -3.52
N THR A 112 -12.95 -0.51 -3.44
CA THR A 112 -13.77 0.56 -4.03
C THR A 112 -13.48 1.91 -3.36
N ILE A 113 -13.55 1.95 -2.02
CA ILE A 113 -13.32 3.16 -1.24
C ILE A 113 -11.91 3.67 -1.46
N MET A 114 -10.90 2.79 -1.40
CA MET A 114 -9.51 3.20 -1.48
C MET A 114 -9.13 3.67 -2.88
N THR A 115 -9.70 3.06 -3.92
CA THR A 115 -9.54 3.52 -5.31
C THR A 115 -10.13 4.93 -5.47
N ALA A 116 -11.34 5.15 -4.94
CA ALA A 116 -12.01 6.45 -5.01
C ALA A 116 -11.22 7.54 -4.27
N ILE A 117 -10.76 7.26 -3.03
CA ILE A 117 -9.97 8.22 -2.24
C ILE A 117 -8.67 8.58 -2.98
N LYS A 118 -7.94 7.60 -3.49
CA LYS A 118 -6.67 7.84 -4.19
C LYS A 118 -6.87 8.64 -5.48
N ALA A 119 -7.90 8.32 -6.25
CA ALA A 119 -8.25 9.07 -7.46
C ALA A 119 -8.63 10.53 -7.14
N LEU A 120 -9.43 10.77 -6.09
CA LEU A 120 -9.82 12.11 -5.65
C LEU A 120 -8.62 12.93 -5.17
N LEU A 121 -7.80 12.37 -4.27
CA LEU A 121 -6.62 13.06 -3.73
C LEU A 121 -5.64 13.43 -4.84
N SER A 122 -5.38 12.52 -5.77
CA SER A 122 -4.48 12.78 -6.89
C SER A 122 -5.06 13.77 -7.89
N GLY A 123 -6.39 13.78 -8.09
CA GLY A 123 -7.07 14.77 -8.92
C GLY A 123 -6.94 16.19 -8.36
N PHE A 124 -7.14 16.37 -7.05
CA PHE A 124 -6.99 17.67 -6.40
C PHE A 124 -5.57 18.21 -6.43
N THR A 125 -4.55 17.36 -6.25
CA THR A 125 -3.15 17.79 -6.36
C THR A 125 -2.73 18.18 -7.78
N SER A 126 -3.34 17.59 -8.81
CA SER A 126 -3.04 17.96 -10.20
C SER A 126 -3.56 19.36 -10.52
N GLU A 127 -4.74 19.73 -10.00
CA GLU A 127 -5.35 21.04 -10.28
C GLU A 127 -4.64 22.19 -9.55
N SER A 128 -3.96 21.92 -8.43
CA SER A 128 -3.20 22.95 -7.70
C SER A 128 -1.89 23.35 -8.39
N ASP A 129 -1.23 22.42 -9.09
CA ASP A 129 0.02 22.72 -9.81
C ASP A 129 -0.25 23.55 -11.08
N ASP A 130 -1.35 23.27 -11.79
CA ASP A 130 -1.72 24.00 -13.01
C ASP A 130 -2.16 25.45 -12.77
N ARG A 131 -2.54 25.82 -11.54
CA ARG A 131 -2.92 27.21 -11.18
C ARG A 131 -1.72 28.10 -10.84
N HIS A 132 -0.51 27.55 -10.75
CA HIS A 132 0.71 28.26 -10.38
C HIS A 132 1.79 28.30 -11.49
N GLY A 133 1.51 27.72 -12.66
CA GLY A 133 2.33 27.83 -13.88
C GLY A 133 1.80 28.90 -14.84
#